data_AF-A0A239F7D3-F1
#
_entry.id   AF-A0A239F7D3-F1
#
_cell.length_a   1.000
_cell.length_b   1.000
_cell.length_c   1.000
_cell.angle_alpha   90.00
_cell.angle_beta   90.00
_cell.angle_gamma   90.00
#
_symmetry.space_group_name_H-M   'P 1'
#
loop_
_entity.id
_entity.type
_entity.pdbx_description
1 polymer ?
#
loop_
_entity_poly.entity_id
_entity_poly.type
_entity_poly.pdbx_seq_one_letter_code
_entity_poly.pdbx_strand_id
1 'polypeptide(L)'
;MTRLAVLVTGRAGFVGGHTCKALAKVGDLPVVCDDLSNGVQDALRYFNAAGVDPDGELGENHRPETPPIPLVLQAAHGKRPDIAMFGADYDTPDETCIRDYVHVSDLAEAHALALYAPRGDGEGLAANLGTGRGCSVREVIDTVGRVTGRPVAIRWAIHC
;
A
#
# COMPACT_ATOMS: atom_id res chain seq x y z
N MET A 1 -4.46 11.51 -27.99
CA MET A 1 -4.12 12.12 -26.69
C MET A 1 -2.73 12.72 -26.79
N THR A 2 -2.51 13.89 -26.21
CA THR A 2 -1.21 14.56 -26.19
C THR A 2 -0.37 13.92 -25.09
N ARG A 3 0.84 13.46 -25.42
CA ARG A 3 1.74 12.76 -24.50
C ARG A 3 2.31 13.75 -23.49
N LEU A 4 2.12 13.54 -22.18
CA LEU A 4 2.63 14.45 -21.15
C LEU A 4 4.00 14.02 -20.64
N ALA A 5 4.80 15.01 -20.24
CA ALA A 5 5.97 14.80 -19.39
C ALA A 5 5.57 15.11 -17.95
N VAL A 6 5.50 14.09 -17.10
CA VAL A 6 4.95 14.17 -15.76
C VAL A 6 6.07 14.09 -14.74
N LEU A 7 6.27 15.12 -13.93
CA LEU A 7 7.27 15.10 -12.87
C LEU A 7 6.80 14.23 -11.70
N VAL A 8 7.56 13.19 -11.35
CA VAL A 8 7.32 12.33 -10.19
C VAL A 8 8.45 12.49 -9.17
N THR A 9 8.10 12.96 -7.99
CA THR A 9 8.94 12.98 -6.78
C THR A 9 8.73 11.70 -5.97
N GLY A 10 9.78 11.16 -5.33
CA GLY A 10 9.68 9.94 -4.51
C GLY A 10 9.58 8.62 -5.30
N ARG A 11 10.08 8.58 -6.55
CA ARG A 11 10.12 7.36 -7.40
C ARG A 11 10.90 6.21 -6.78
N ALA A 12 11.86 6.47 -5.89
CA ALA A 12 12.57 5.44 -5.14
C ALA A 12 11.71 4.76 -4.04
N GLY A 13 10.58 5.37 -3.67
CA GLY A 13 9.62 4.83 -2.72
C GLY A 13 8.63 3.84 -3.35
N PHE A 14 7.99 3.04 -2.49
CA PHE A 14 7.07 1.97 -2.87
C PHE A 14 5.96 2.44 -3.83
N VAL A 15 5.22 3.50 -3.50
CA VAL A 15 4.12 3.99 -4.35
C VAL A 15 4.65 4.74 -5.58
N GLY A 16 5.70 5.57 -5.44
CA GLY A 16 6.24 6.36 -6.55
C GLY A 16 6.74 5.52 -7.73
N GLY A 17 7.37 4.36 -7.45
CA GLY A 17 7.75 3.39 -8.48
C GLY A 17 6.54 2.86 -9.27
N HIS A 18 5.48 2.47 -8.58
CA HIS A 18 4.23 2.00 -9.21
C HIS A 18 3.53 3.11 -9.99
N THR A 19 3.51 4.35 -9.47
CA THR A 19 2.96 5.53 -10.17
C THR A 19 3.68 5.79 -11.49
N CYS A 20 5.02 5.75 -11.52
CA CYS A 20 5.77 5.85 -12.77
C CYS A 20 5.41 4.74 -13.77
N LYS A 21 5.21 3.51 -13.30
CA LYS A 21 4.79 2.39 -14.15
C LYS A 21 3.36 2.58 -14.69
N ALA A 22 2.43 3.10 -13.89
CA ALA A 22 1.07 3.42 -14.32
C ALA A 22 1.05 4.52 -15.39
N LEU A 23 1.79 5.63 -15.17
CA LEU A 23 1.95 6.72 -16.14
C LEU A 23 2.55 6.22 -17.48
N ALA A 24 3.59 5.38 -17.41
CA ALA A 24 4.16 4.77 -18.61
C ALA A 24 3.18 3.85 -19.35
N LYS A 25 2.32 3.10 -18.63
CA LYS A 25 1.28 2.23 -19.22
C LYS A 25 0.20 3.02 -19.96
N VAL A 26 -0.16 4.23 -19.51
CA VAL A 26 -1.10 5.13 -20.25
C VAL A 26 -0.42 5.95 -21.36
N GLY A 27 0.90 5.81 -21.49
CA GLY A 27 1.69 6.34 -22.61
C GLY A 27 2.51 7.59 -22.29
N ASP A 28 2.41 8.15 -21.09
CA ASP A 28 3.15 9.35 -20.68
C ASP A 28 4.63 9.08 -20.44
N LEU A 29 5.38 10.18 -20.33
CA LEU A 29 6.79 10.17 -19.94
C LEU A 29 6.91 10.60 -18.46
N PRO A 30 7.03 9.66 -17.51
CA PRO A 30 7.41 10.00 -16.14
C PRO A 30 8.85 10.53 -16.11
N VAL A 31 8.99 11.83 -15.89
CA VAL A 31 10.26 12.49 -15.59
C VAL A 31 10.45 12.41 -14.08
N VAL A 32 11.62 11.96 -13.62
CA VAL A 32 11.86 11.75 -12.19
C VAL A 32 12.85 12.79 -11.68
N CYS A 33 12.43 13.57 -10.68
CA CYS A 33 13.32 14.33 -9.82
C CYS A 33 13.01 13.89 -8.39
N ASP A 34 13.96 13.19 -7.77
CA ASP A 34 13.79 12.60 -6.44
C ASP A 34 15.01 13.00 -5.61
N ASP A 35 14.80 13.88 -4.64
CA ASP A 35 15.82 14.37 -3.71
C ASP A 35 15.81 13.58 -2.39
N LEU A 36 14.93 12.57 -2.26
CA LEU A 36 14.62 11.81 -1.06
C LEU A 36 14.00 12.66 0.09
N SER A 37 13.51 13.87 -0.19
CA SER A 37 12.91 14.78 0.80
C SER A 37 11.52 15.31 0.41
N ASN A 38 10.54 14.39 0.40
CA ASN A 38 9.09 14.62 0.60
C ASN A 38 8.48 15.91 -0.02
N GLY A 39 7.96 15.81 -1.26
CA GLY A 39 7.40 16.93 -2.04
C GLY A 39 5.87 17.07 -2.06
N VAL A 40 5.45 18.29 -2.42
CA VAL A 40 4.08 18.80 -2.58
C VAL A 40 3.49 18.45 -3.98
N GLN A 41 2.20 18.62 -4.32
CA GLN A 41 1.21 19.58 -3.81
C GLN A 41 -0.25 19.12 -3.78
N ASP A 42 -0.73 18.28 -4.71
CA ASP A 42 -2.02 17.59 -4.55
C ASP A 42 -1.92 16.58 -3.41
N ALA A 43 -2.97 16.49 -2.57
CA ALA A 43 -2.91 15.74 -1.32
C ALA A 43 -3.77 14.46 -1.39
N LEU A 44 -3.27 13.44 -2.09
CA LEU A 44 -3.82 12.09 -2.02
C LEU A 44 -3.37 11.43 -0.72
N ARG A 45 -4.33 11.16 0.18
CA ARG A 45 -4.06 10.59 1.50
C ARG A 45 -4.47 9.13 1.55
N TYR A 46 -3.53 8.24 1.84
CA TYR A 46 -3.76 6.81 1.99
C TYR A 46 -2.94 6.24 3.14
N PHE A 47 -3.39 5.11 3.66
CA PHE A 47 -2.72 4.35 4.72
C PHE A 47 -2.79 2.86 4.39
N ASN A 48 -1.89 2.08 4.98
CA ASN A 48 -1.86 0.62 4.82
C ASN A 48 -1.84 0.18 3.34
N ALA A 49 -1.13 0.94 2.50
CA ALA A 49 -0.77 0.53 1.15
C ALA A 49 -0.05 -0.83 1.22
N ALA A 50 -0.47 -1.78 0.40
CA ALA A 50 0.08 -3.12 0.43
C ALA A 50 0.16 -3.73 -0.98
N GLY A 51 1.06 -4.68 -1.15
CA GLY A 51 1.07 -5.59 -2.28
C GLY A 51 2.33 -5.48 -3.14
N VAL A 52 2.18 -5.83 -4.41
CA VAL A 52 3.28 -6.00 -5.36
C VAL A 52 2.76 -5.66 -6.75
N ASP A 53 3.63 -5.22 -7.64
CA ASP A 53 3.32 -5.10 -9.05
C ASP A 53 2.86 -6.47 -9.60
N PRO A 54 1.68 -6.57 -10.25
CA PRO A 54 1.18 -7.83 -10.78
C PRO A 54 2.10 -8.50 -11.80
N ASP A 55 2.93 -7.72 -12.49
CA ASP A 55 3.93 -8.23 -13.44
C ASP A 55 5.24 -8.70 -12.74
N GLY A 56 5.36 -8.46 -11.42
CA GLY A 56 6.48 -8.90 -10.58
C GLY A 56 7.74 -8.02 -10.60
N GLU A 57 7.70 -6.83 -11.21
CA GLU A 57 8.89 -5.98 -11.40
C GLU A 57 9.18 -5.08 -10.19
N LEU A 58 8.16 -4.73 -9.41
CA LEU A 58 8.25 -3.82 -8.26
C LEU A 58 7.56 -4.43 -7.03
N GLY A 59 8.08 -4.18 -5.84
CA GLY A 59 7.49 -4.64 -4.58
C GLY A 59 8.07 -3.92 -3.36
N GLU A 60 7.55 -4.26 -2.18
CA GLU A 60 8.03 -3.72 -0.90
C GLU A 60 9.42 -4.28 -0.54
N ASN A 61 10.30 -3.42 -0.03
CA ASN A 61 11.64 -3.80 0.46
C ASN A 61 12.02 -2.93 1.67
N HIS A 62 11.28 -3.12 2.77
CA HIS A 62 11.53 -2.41 4.03
C HIS A 62 12.55 -3.16 4.91
N ARG A 63 13.39 -2.41 5.62
CA ARG A 63 14.39 -2.96 6.56
C ARG A 63 14.48 -2.06 7.80
N PRO A 64 13.98 -2.50 8.97
CA PRO A 64 13.22 -3.73 9.21
C PRO A 64 11.86 -3.72 8.51
N GLU A 65 11.30 -4.90 8.28
CA GLU A 65 9.89 -5.03 7.87
C GLU A 65 8.98 -4.72 9.06
N THR A 66 7.94 -3.90 8.84
CA THR A 66 6.97 -3.49 9.86
C THR A 66 5.49 -3.58 9.46
N PRO A 67 5.07 -3.46 8.18
CA PRO A 67 3.67 -3.65 7.79
C PRO A 67 3.16 -5.09 8.02
N PRO A 68 1.89 -5.26 8.44
CA PRO A 68 1.38 -6.57 8.88
C PRO A 68 1.28 -7.60 7.75
N ILE A 69 0.88 -7.22 6.53
CA ILE A 69 0.71 -8.15 5.41
C ILE A 69 2.03 -8.83 5.00
N PRO A 70 3.13 -8.09 4.71
CA PRO A 70 4.46 -8.68 4.50
C PRO A 70 4.92 -9.56 5.68
N LEU A 71 4.70 -9.12 6.92
CA LEU A 71 5.10 -9.88 8.11
C LEU A 71 4.34 -11.21 8.25
N VAL A 72 3.04 -11.25 7.91
CA VAL A 72 2.22 -12.47 7.89
C VAL A 72 2.64 -13.39 6.73
N LEU A 73 2.91 -12.83 5.55
CA LEU A 73 3.45 -13.57 4.40
C LEU A 73 4.82 -14.21 4.71
N GLN A 74 5.70 -13.50 5.44
CA GLN A 74 6.97 -14.05 5.91
C GLN A 74 6.78 -15.24 6.88
N ALA A 75 5.77 -15.19 7.76
CA ALA A 75 5.44 -16.30 8.65
C ALA A 75 4.89 -17.51 7.87
N ALA A 76 3.96 -17.29 6.94
CA ALA A 76 3.47 -18.34 6.03
C ALA A 76 4.59 -18.96 5.17
N HIS A 77 5.62 -18.18 4.84
CA HIS A 77 6.81 -18.67 4.14
C HIS A 77 7.89 -19.32 5.02
N GLY A 78 7.69 -19.41 6.34
CA GLY A 78 8.68 -19.95 7.27
C GLY A 78 9.94 -19.09 7.43
N LYS A 79 9.93 -17.83 6.94
CA LYS A 79 11.02 -16.87 7.14
C LYS A 79 11.07 -16.32 8.59
N ARG A 80 10.02 -16.58 9.37
CA ARG A 80 9.90 -16.31 10.80
C ARG A 80 8.99 -17.36 11.46
N PRO A 81 9.12 -17.64 12.76
CA PRO A 81 8.35 -18.69 13.42
C PRO A 81 6.88 -18.32 13.68
N ASP A 82 6.61 -17.04 13.96
CA ASP A 82 5.28 -16.53 14.33
C ASP A 82 5.05 -15.09 13.85
N ILE A 83 3.78 -14.69 13.79
CA ILE A 83 3.37 -13.28 13.82
C ILE A 83 3.03 -12.86 15.25
N ALA A 84 3.56 -11.71 15.68
CA ALA A 84 3.22 -11.11 16.96
C ALA A 84 1.83 -10.48 16.89
N MET A 85 0.96 -10.79 17.85
CA MET A 85 -0.37 -10.19 17.97
C MET A 85 -0.38 -9.19 19.12
N PHE A 86 -0.72 -7.94 18.83
CA PHE A 86 -0.76 -6.83 19.78
C PHE A 86 -2.21 -6.37 19.97
N GLY A 87 -2.73 -6.51 21.19
CA GLY A 87 -4.14 -6.28 21.50
C GLY A 87 -5.05 -7.46 21.10
N ALA A 88 -6.07 -7.67 21.91
CA ALA A 88 -7.14 -8.67 21.76
C ALA A 88 -8.43 -8.15 22.45
N ASP A 89 -8.57 -6.84 22.47
CA ASP A 89 -9.43 -6.05 23.36
C ASP A 89 -9.95 -4.79 22.66
N TYR A 90 -9.84 -4.74 21.32
CA TYR A 90 -10.44 -3.70 20.51
C TYR A 90 -11.96 -3.89 20.42
N ASP A 91 -12.72 -2.80 20.39
CA ASP A 91 -14.16 -2.80 20.09
C ASP A 91 -14.39 -3.10 18.60
N THR A 92 -14.15 -4.37 18.23
CA THR A 92 -14.20 -4.91 16.87
C THR A 92 -14.72 -6.36 16.91
N PRO A 93 -15.32 -6.91 15.83
CA PRO A 93 -16.02 -8.20 15.87
C PRO A 93 -15.16 -9.43 16.22
N ASP A 94 -13.84 -9.34 16.07
CA ASP A 94 -12.87 -10.39 16.45
C ASP A 94 -11.80 -9.89 17.44
N GLU A 95 -12.06 -8.72 18.06
CA GLU A 95 -11.22 -8.07 19.06
C GLU A 95 -9.83 -7.66 18.55
N THR A 96 -9.54 -7.80 17.24
CA THR A 96 -8.28 -7.37 16.61
C THR A 96 -8.44 -6.07 15.80
N CYS A 97 -7.33 -5.36 15.61
CA CYS A 97 -7.35 -4.02 15.03
C CYS A 97 -7.77 -4.01 13.54
N ILE A 98 -8.78 -3.21 13.19
CA ILE A 98 -9.28 -3.08 11.80
C ILE A 98 -8.56 -1.97 11.04
N ARG A 99 -8.17 -2.22 9.79
CA ARG A 99 -7.59 -1.25 8.86
C ARG A 99 -8.15 -1.43 7.45
N ASP A 100 -8.33 -0.32 6.73
CA ASP A 100 -8.55 -0.35 5.28
C ASP A 100 -7.19 -0.55 4.60
N TYR A 101 -7.04 -1.65 3.86
CA TYR A 101 -5.83 -1.98 3.09
C TYR A 101 -6.11 -1.81 1.61
N VAL A 102 -5.32 -0.96 0.95
CA VAL A 102 -5.49 -0.62 -0.46
C VAL A 102 -4.30 -1.14 -1.28
N HIS A 103 -4.57 -1.71 -2.46
CA HIS A 103 -3.51 -2.25 -3.29
C HIS A 103 -2.65 -1.14 -3.88
N VAL A 104 -1.34 -1.34 -3.91
CA VAL A 104 -0.40 -0.32 -4.42
C VAL A 104 -0.64 0.05 -5.89
N SER A 105 -1.16 -0.88 -6.70
CA SER A 105 -1.55 -0.59 -8.08
C SER A 105 -2.76 0.34 -8.16
N ASP A 106 -3.77 0.16 -7.29
CA ASP A 106 -4.97 1.01 -7.25
C ASP A 106 -4.59 2.44 -6.84
N LEU A 107 -3.65 2.57 -5.90
CA LEU A 107 -3.05 3.86 -5.57
C LEU A 107 -2.35 4.49 -6.78
N ALA A 108 -1.50 3.74 -7.48
CA ALA A 108 -0.80 4.25 -8.66
C ALA A 108 -1.76 4.69 -9.79
N GLU A 109 -2.83 3.93 -10.02
CA GLU A 109 -3.90 4.30 -10.95
C GLU A 109 -4.62 5.57 -10.49
N ALA A 110 -4.95 5.68 -9.19
CA ALA A 110 -5.58 6.88 -8.64
C ALA A 110 -4.71 8.14 -8.76
N HIS A 111 -3.37 8.05 -8.69
CA HIS A 111 -2.47 9.17 -8.98
C HIS A 111 -2.54 9.58 -10.46
N ALA A 112 -2.57 8.61 -11.38
CA ALA A 112 -2.73 8.88 -12.81
C ALA A 112 -4.11 9.50 -13.12
N LEU A 113 -5.19 8.98 -12.53
CA LEU A 113 -6.54 9.53 -12.67
C LEU A 113 -6.65 10.95 -12.08
N ALA A 114 -6.01 11.21 -10.94
CA ALA A 114 -6.00 12.54 -10.32
C ALA A 114 -5.36 13.60 -11.24
N LEU A 115 -4.32 13.25 -11.99
CA LEU A 115 -3.67 14.13 -12.99
C LEU A 115 -4.62 14.52 -14.14
N TYR A 116 -5.54 13.62 -14.52
CA TYR A 116 -6.47 13.80 -15.64
C TYR A 116 -7.89 14.23 -15.23
N ALA A 117 -8.16 14.31 -13.94
CA ALA A 117 -9.45 14.77 -13.43
C ALA A 117 -9.74 16.22 -13.92
N PRO A 118 -10.93 16.50 -14.48
CA PRO A 118 -11.32 17.87 -14.82
C PRO A 118 -11.39 18.75 -13.56
N ARG A 119 -10.79 19.94 -13.61
CA ARG A 119 -10.75 20.91 -12.50
C ARG A 119 -10.79 22.35 -13.04
N GLY A 120 -11.20 23.30 -12.19
CA GLY A 120 -11.04 24.73 -12.46
C GLY A 120 -9.59 25.19 -12.30
N ASP A 121 -9.28 26.36 -12.88
CA ASP A 121 -7.96 26.97 -12.76
C ASP A 121 -7.61 27.24 -11.29
N GLY A 122 -6.55 26.60 -10.80
CA GLY A 122 -6.08 26.72 -9.42
C GLY A 122 -6.73 25.77 -8.40
N GLU A 123 -7.61 24.86 -8.82
CA GLU A 123 -8.25 23.89 -7.91
C GLU A 123 -7.39 22.64 -7.66
N GLY A 124 -7.01 22.43 -6.39
CA GLY A 124 -6.35 21.20 -5.91
C GLY A 124 -7.35 20.10 -5.53
N LEU A 125 -6.89 18.85 -5.51
CA LEU A 125 -7.64 17.68 -5.07
C LEU A 125 -7.08 17.16 -3.75
N ALA A 126 -7.92 17.12 -2.73
CA ALA A 126 -7.68 16.40 -1.49
C ALA A 126 -8.67 15.23 -1.43
N ALA A 127 -8.14 14.00 -1.47
CA ALA A 127 -8.95 12.78 -1.45
C ALA A 127 -8.31 11.71 -0.57
N ASN A 128 -9.14 10.97 0.16
CA ASN A 128 -8.71 9.73 0.79
C ASN A 128 -8.75 8.61 -0.25
N LEU A 129 -7.67 7.84 -0.39
CA LEU A 129 -7.65 6.62 -1.18
C LEU A 129 -7.63 5.40 -0.25
N GLY A 130 -8.63 4.54 -0.44
CA GLY A 130 -8.90 3.35 0.36
C GLY A 130 -10.01 2.54 -0.32
N THR A 131 -10.23 1.31 0.13
CA THR A 131 -11.29 0.45 -0.40
C THR A 131 -12.66 0.77 0.20
N GLY A 132 -12.71 1.53 1.29
CA GLY A 132 -13.92 1.74 2.10
C GLY A 132 -14.28 0.53 2.96
N ARG A 133 -13.51 -0.56 2.90
CA ARG A 133 -13.70 -1.78 3.68
C ARG A 133 -12.56 -1.95 4.66
N GLY A 134 -12.89 -1.98 5.94
CA GLY A 134 -11.96 -2.44 6.98
C GLY A 134 -11.77 -3.96 6.92
N CYS A 135 -10.54 -4.41 7.12
CA CYS A 135 -10.18 -5.78 7.43
C CYS A 135 -9.44 -5.84 8.76
N SER A 136 -9.75 -6.81 9.61
CA SER A 136 -9.05 -7.04 10.87
C SER A 136 -7.67 -7.70 10.66
N VAL A 137 -6.83 -7.72 11.70
CA VAL A 137 -5.56 -8.48 11.65
C VAL A 137 -5.83 -9.98 11.55
N ARG A 138 -6.93 -10.48 12.15
CA ARG A 138 -7.36 -11.88 12.01
C ARG A 138 -7.73 -12.21 10.56
N GLU A 139 -8.57 -11.40 9.93
CA GLU A 139 -8.98 -11.58 8.53
C GLU A 139 -7.79 -11.57 7.56
N VAL A 140 -6.77 -10.73 7.82
CA VAL A 140 -5.51 -10.73 7.07
C VAL A 140 -4.76 -12.05 7.22
N ILE A 141 -4.63 -12.55 8.45
CA ILE A 141 -3.94 -13.82 8.74
C ILE A 141 -4.65 -15.00 8.08
N ASP A 142 -5.97 -15.10 8.26
CA ASP A 142 -6.79 -16.17 7.72
C ASP A 142 -6.81 -16.13 6.18
N THR A 143 -6.82 -14.93 5.60
CA THR A 143 -6.70 -14.72 4.15
C THR A 143 -5.35 -15.17 3.61
N VAL A 144 -4.23 -14.80 4.24
CA VAL A 144 -2.91 -15.27 3.83
C VAL A 144 -2.80 -16.79 3.99
N GLY A 145 -3.30 -17.34 5.08
CA GLY A 145 -3.27 -18.79 5.31
C GLY A 145 -4.05 -19.57 4.25
N ARG A 146 -5.24 -19.08 3.89
CA ARG A 146 -6.10 -19.63 2.83
C ARG A 146 -5.46 -19.51 1.44
N VAL A 147 -4.87 -18.35 1.10
CA VAL A 147 -4.27 -18.11 -0.22
C VAL A 147 -2.95 -18.86 -0.41
N THR A 148 -2.14 -18.97 0.64
CA THR A 148 -0.85 -19.69 0.58
C THR A 148 -0.97 -21.19 0.82
N GLY A 149 -2.12 -21.67 1.33
CA GLY A 149 -2.31 -23.06 1.76
C GLY A 149 -1.48 -23.45 2.98
N ARG A 150 -1.02 -22.48 3.78
CA ARG A 150 -0.11 -22.69 4.91
C ARG A 150 -0.62 -22.02 6.18
N PRO A 151 -0.65 -22.71 7.33
CA PRO A 151 -1.04 -22.09 8.60
C PRO A 151 -0.01 -21.02 9.00
N VAL A 152 -0.49 -19.94 9.62
CA VAL A 152 0.34 -18.88 10.20
C VAL A 152 0.27 -19.03 11.72
N ALA A 153 1.41 -19.31 12.36
CA ALA A 153 1.47 -19.36 13.82
C ALA A 153 1.38 -17.96 14.41
N ILE A 154 0.58 -17.79 15.46
CA ILE A 154 0.34 -16.52 16.14
C ILE A 154 0.91 -16.60 17.55
N ARG A 155 1.71 -15.60 17.92
CA ARG A 155 2.19 -15.41 19.29
C ARG A 155 1.59 -14.13 19.86
N TRP A 156 0.75 -14.27 20.88
CA TRP A 156 0.20 -13.14 21.61
C TRP A 156 1.33 -12.40 22.34
N ALA A 157 1.56 -11.14 21.97
CA ALA A 157 2.44 -10.24 22.68
C ALA A 157 1.61 -9.57 23.77
N ILE A 158 1.55 -10.23 24.92
CA ILE A 158 0.83 -9.72 26.11
C ILE A 158 1.46 -8.37 26.49
N HIS A 159 0.64 -7.32 26.55
CA HIS A 159 0.98 -6.13 27.30
C HIS A 159 0.85 -6.45 28.79
N CYS A 160 2.00 -6.62 29.45
CA CYS A 160 2.12 -6.53 30.89
C CYS A 160 2.26 -5.05 31.31
#